data_AF-Q8CV28-F1
#
_entry.id   AF-Q8CV28-F1
#
_cell.length_a   1.000
_cell.length_b   1.000
_cell.length_c   1.000
_cell.angle_alpha   90.00
_cell.angle_beta   90.00
_cell.angle_gamma   90.00
#
_symmetry.space_group_name_H-M   'P 1'
#
loop_
_entity.id
_entity.type
_entity.pdbx_description
1 polymer ?
#
loop_
_entity_poly.entity_id
_entity_poly.type
_entity_poly.pdbx_seq_one_letter_code
_entity_poly.pdbx_strand_id
1 'polypeptide(L)' 'MKFFKPMTKTESYNWNKGAILGFYIYMLLLFIDQTYSILFASNLLSSSVIFWAGLIVVFGQEIILNFRDKRKSGRTIV' A
#
# COMPACT_ATOMS: atom_id res chain seq x y z
N MET A 1 -5.16 -20.14 22.12
CA MET A 1 -4.21 -19.01 22.09
C MET A 1 -4.69 -18.01 21.05
N LYS A 2 -4.83 -16.72 21.39
CA LYS A 2 -5.13 -15.69 20.38
C LYS A 2 -3.80 -15.25 19.75
N PHE A 3 -3.56 -15.67 18.52
CA PHE A 3 -2.35 -15.31 17.75
C PHE A 3 -2.36 -13.85 17.27
N PHE A 4 -3.50 -13.17 17.33
CA PHE A 4 -3.65 -11.80 16.84
C PHE A 4 -4.36 -10.92 17.84
N LYS A 5 -3.76 -9.75 18.12
CA LYS A 5 -4.38 -8.66 18.87
C LYS A 5 -5.49 -8.05 18.00
N PRO A 6 -6.69 -7.79 18.54
CA PRO A 6 -7.72 -7.08 17.79
C PRO A 6 -7.24 -5.67 17.44
N MET A 7 -7.39 -5.30 16.17
CA MET A 7 -7.09 -3.95 15.70
C MET A 7 -7.99 -2.92 16.38
N THR A 8 -7.40 -1.79 16.75
CA THR A 8 -8.16 -0.62 17.21
C THR A 8 -8.89 0.03 16.03
N LYS A 9 -9.92 0.84 16.32
CA LYS A 9 -10.69 1.54 15.27
C LYS A 9 -9.81 2.44 14.38
N THR A 10 -8.80 3.08 14.98
CA THR A 10 -7.83 3.93 14.29
C THR A 10 -6.88 3.13 13.39
N GLU A 11 -6.37 1.99 13.86
CA GLU A 11 -5.54 1.09 13.04
C GLU A 11 -6.32 0.55 11.84
N SER A 12 -7.56 0.11 12.06
CA SER A 12 -8.42 -0.39 10.99
C SER A 12 -8.75 0.70 9.95
N TYR A 13 -9.00 1.93 10.37
CA TYR A 13 -9.23 3.06 9.47
C TYR A 13 -7.99 3.38 8.60
N ASN A 14 -6.82 3.44 9.21
CA ASN A 14 -5.56 3.70 8.50
C ASN A 14 -5.21 2.56 7.54
N TRP A 15 -5.40 1.32 7.97
CA TRP A 15 -5.20 0.14 7.12
C TRP A 15 -6.10 0.16 5.89
N ASN A 16 -7.40 0.45 6.08
CA ASN A 16 -8.35 0.50 4.98
C ASN A 16 -7.97 1.59 3.97
N LYS A 17 -7.55 2.77 4.46
CA LYS A 17 -7.08 3.85 3.59
C LYS A 17 -5.83 3.47 2.78
N GLY A 18 -4.87 2.78 3.41
CA GLY A 18 -3.67 2.27 2.75
C GLY A 18 -3.99 1.18 1.72
N ALA A 19 -4.90 0.25 2.06
CA ALA A 19 -5.35 -0.82 1.18
C ALA A 19 -6.07 -0.28 -0.06
N ILE A 20 -6.97 0.70 0.11
CA ILE A 20 -7.65 1.37 -1.00
C ILE A 20 -6.63 2.04 -1.93
N LEU A 21 -5.68 2.80 -1.37
CA LEU A 21 -4.67 3.48 -2.18
C LEU A 21 -3.78 2.48 -2.93
N GLY A 22 -3.33 1.42 -2.26
CA GLY A 22 -2.53 0.37 -2.87
C GLY A 22 -3.27 -0.39 -3.96
N PHE A 23 -4.57 -0.65 -3.77
CA PHE A 23 -5.42 -1.25 -4.81
C PHE A 23 -5.49 -0.37 -6.07
N TYR A 24 -5.69 0.94 -5.91
CA TYR A 24 -5.71 1.85 -7.06
C TYR A 24 -4.38 1.91 -7.80
N ILE A 25 -3.25 1.94 -7.07
CA ILE A 25 -1.92 1.94 -7.67
C ILE A 25 -1.66 0.61 -8.40
N TYR A 26 -2.07 -0.51 -7.81
CA TYR A 26 -1.97 -1.83 -8.45
C TYR A 26 -2.80 -1.91 -9.74
N MET A 27 -4.04 -1.44 -9.73
CA MET A 27 -4.90 -1.37 -10.92
C MET A 27 -4.28 -0.51 -12.02
N LEU A 28 -3.66 0.62 -11.65
CA LEU A 28 -3.01 1.50 -12.61
C LEU A 28 -1.75 0.87 -13.22
N LEU A 29 -0.93 0.18 -12.42
CA LEU A 29 0.23 -0.58 -12.91
C LEU A 29 -0.20 -1.68 -13.89
N LEU A 30 -1.23 -2.46 -13.53
CA LEU A 30 -1.79 -3.48 -14.43
C LEU A 30 -2.32 -2.88 -15.72
N PHE A 31 -3.01 -1.74 -15.64
CA PHE A 31 -3.54 -1.06 -16.82
C PHE A 31 -2.43 -0.65 -17.78
N ILE A 32 -1.32 -0.11 -17.27
CA ILE A 32 -0.16 0.28 -18.09
C ILE A 32 0.49 -0.96 -18.71
N ASP A 33 0.76 -2.00 -17.91
CA ASP A 33 1.41 -3.22 -18.38
C ASP A 33 0.58 -3.92 -19.48
N GLN A 34 -0.73 -4.04 -19.26
CA GLN A 34 -1.65 -4.62 -20.24
C GLN A 34 -1.75 -3.80 -21.51
N THR A 35 -1.82 -2.46 -21.39
CA THR A 35 -1.85 -1.57 -22.56
C THR A 35 -0.57 -1.72 -23.38
N TYR A 36 0.59 -1.82 -22.72
CA TYR A 36 1.86 -2.02 -23.40
C TYR A 36 1.95 -3.39 -24.09
N SER A 37 1.48 -4.45 -23.42
CA SER A 37 1.43 -5.80 -23.99
C SER A 37 0.59 -5.85 -25.27
N ILE A 38 -0.55 -5.15 -25.30
CA ILE A 38 -1.39 -5.04 -26.50
C ILE A 38 -0.70 -4.26 -27.63
N LEU A 39 0.01 -3.17 -27.31
CA LEU A 39 0.62 -2.29 -28.32
C LEU A 39 1.94 -2.83 -28.88
N PHE A 40 2.74 -3.53 -28.08
CA PHE A 40 4.12 -3.92 -28.41
C PHE A 40 4.36 -5.44 -28.37
N ALA A 41 3.31 -6.24 -28.17
CA ALA A 41 3.36 -7.71 -28.08
C ALA A 41 4.44 -8.24 -27.10
N SER A 42 4.77 -7.44 -26.09
CA SER A 42 5.82 -7.72 -25.10
C SER A 42 5.39 -7.21 -23.73
N ASN A 43 5.81 -7.89 -22.67
CA ASN A 43 5.46 -7.52 -21.30
C ASN A 43 6.43 -6.44 -20.80
N LEU A 44 5.91 -5.33 -20.29
CA LEU A 44 6.73 -4.21 -19.81
C LEU A 44 7.33 -4.54 -18.44
N LEU A 45 6.51 -5.12 -17.56
CA LEU A 45 6.89 -5.53 -16.22
C LEU A 45 6.55 -7.01 -16.03
N SER A 46 7.39 -7.72 -15.29
CA SER A 46 7.04 -9.07 -14.84
C SER A 46 5.86 -9.00 -13.87
N SER A 47 4.91 -9.95 -13.95
CA SER A 47 3.78 -10.04 -13.02
C SER A 47 4.22 -10.05 -11.55
N SER A 48 5.40 -10.61 -11.26
CA SER A 48 6.01 -10.57 -9.93
C SER A 48 6.30 -9.13 -9.47
N VAL A 49 6.83 -8.27 -10.36
CA VAL A 49 7.16 -6.88 -10.05
C VAL A 49 5.90 -6.08 -9.74
N ILE A 50 4.83 -6.26 -10.52
CA ILE A 50 3.54 -5.59 -10.31
C ILE A 50 2.93 -6.00 -8.97
N PHE A 51 3.01 -7.29 -8.63
CA PHE A 51 2.55 -7.82 -7.34
C PHE A 51 3.32 -7.21 -6.17
N TRP A 52 4.65 -7.25 -6.21
CA TRP A 52 5.49 -6.69 -5.14
C TRP A 52 5.35 -5.17 -5.02
N ALA A 53 5.16 -4.44 -6.12
CA ALA A 53 4.95 -3.00 -6.11
C ALA A 53 3.65 -2.63 -5.35
N GLY A 54 2.54 -3.31 -5.63
CA GLY A 54 1.28 -3.08 -4.88
C GLY A 54 1.45 -3.36 -3.39
N LEU A 55 2.17 -4.43 -3.05
CA LEU A 55 2.42 -4.84 -1.67
C LEU A 55 3.28 -3.79 -0.92
N ILE A 56 4.38 -3.34 -1.53
CA ILE A 56 5.26 -2.30 -0.98
C ILE A 56 4.50 -1.00 -0.73
N VAL A 57 3.57 -0.63 -1.61
CA VAL A 57 2.77 0.61 -1.44
C VAL A 57 1.82 0.51 -0.25
N VAL A 58 1.12 -0.62 -0.07
CA VAL A 58 0.21 -0.83 1.08
C VAL A 58 0.98 -0.80 2.38
N PHE A 59 2.03 -1.61 2.50
CA PHE A 59 2.85 -1.67 3.72
C PHE A 59 3.64 -0.37 3.95
N GLY A 60 4.12 0.26 2.88
CA GLY A 60 4.82 1.54 2.95
C GLY A 60 3.94 2.67 3.47
N GLN A 61 2.68 2.75 3.03
CA GLN A 61 1.70 3.70 3.55
C GLN A 61 1.47 3.51 5.05
N GLU A 62 1.28 2.27 5.49
CA GLU A 62 1.04 1.97 6.90
C GLU A 62 2.26 2.37 7.75
N ILE A 63 3.47 2.04 7.31
CA ILE A 63 4.73 2.44 7.98
C ILE A 63 4.87 3.97 8.03
N ILE A 64 4.63 4.68 6.93
CA ILE A 64 4.75 6.15 6.86
C ILE A 64 3.75 6.84 7.79
N LEU A 65 2.50 6.37 7.82
CA LEU A 65 1.45 6.91 8.68
C LEU A 65 1.80 6.66 10.16
N ASN A 66 2.23 5.45 10.50
CA ASN A 66 2.60 5.09 11.87
C ASN A 66 3.85 5.88 12.35
N PHE A 67 4.80 6.17 11.46
CA PHE A 67 5.94 7.05 11.73
C PHE A 67 5.52 8.52 11.90
N ARG A 68 4.56 9.01 11.10
CA ARG A 68 4.05 10.40 11.22
C ARG A 68 3.29 10.62 12.52
N ASP A 69 2.48 9.67 12.97
CA ASP A 69 1.74 9.78 14.23
C ASP A 69 2.68 9.78 15.43
N LYS A 70 3.74 8.97 15.43
CA LYS A 70 4.79 9.04 16.45
C LYS A 70 5.48 10.41 16.51
N ARG A 71 5.73 11.07 15.36
CA ARG A 71 6.30 12.43 15.32
C ARG A 71 5.33 13.51 15.81
N LYS A 72 4.03 13.37 15.56
CA LYS A 72 3.01 14.32 16.03
C LYS A 72 2.83 14.25 17.55
N SER A 73 2.84 13.05 18.12
CA SER A 73 2.73 12.85 19.57
C SER A 73 3.91 13.45 20.36
N GLY A 74 5.08 13.63 19.73
CA GLY A 74 6.24 14.29 20.34
C GLY A 74 6.20 15.82 20.32
N ARG A 75 5.21 16.47 19.69
CA ARG A 75 5.09 17.93 19.60
C ARG A 75 4.05 18.55 20.55
N THR A 76 3.31 17.76 21.32
CA THR A 76 2.27 18.26 22.24
C THR A 76 2.78 18.49 23.67
N ILE A 77 4.09 18.37 23.89
CA ILE A 77 4.74 18.77 25.16
C ILE A 77 5.93 19.66 24.85
N VAL A 78 5.68 20.88 24.36
CA VAL A 78 6.54 22.06 24.56
C VAL A 78 5.63 23.27 24.65
#